data_AF-A0A8J5G1H2-F1
#
_entry.id   AF-A0A8J5G1H2-F1
#
_cell.length_a   1.000
_cell.length_b   1.000
_cell.length_c   1.000
_cell.angle_alpha   90.00
_cell.angle_beta   90.00
_cell.angle_gamma   90.00
#
_symmetry.space_group_name_H-M   'P 1'
#
loop_
_entity.id
_entity.type
_entity.pdbx_description
1 polymer ?
#
loop_
_entity_poly.entity_id
_entity_poly.type
_entity_poly.pdbx_seq_one_letter_code
_entity_poly.pdbx_strand_id
1 'polypeptide(L)'
;MVGALGGGSRLLKAGEALCGLTGEEGVGWRHIHGHPLVLPGFCLLGDIRVSSAKHSRLWDEFIMKPMVFGTIKNQMEAKDGNWYKNVREIYADVRLVFTNAMKYNDDQSDVHVMAKSLLENFEEKWLPLLAEVAEEEARQKNEEAQTLANMRNSRKAAYSKIARETYNELDELNSQLEELRAMVIKKCRCRQALENQPDLISFLATNSLVIK
;
A
#
# COMPACT_ATOMS: atom_id res chain seq x y z
N MET A 1 1.81 1.31 -13.05
CA MET A 1 1.44 2.65 -12.54
C MET A 1 -0.03 2.65 -12.11
N VAL A 2 -0.36 1.94 -11.04
CA VAL A 2 -1.70 1.97 -10.43
C VAL A 2 -1.42 2.22 -8.95
N GLY A 3 -1.81 3.38 -8.41
CA GLY A 3 -1.61 3.68 -6.99
C GLY A 3 -1.36 5.14 -6.60
N ALA A 4 -1.05 6.04 -7.54
CA ALA A 4 -0.65 7.41 -7.18
C ALA A 4 -1.79 8.45 -7.13
N LEU A 5 -3.01 8.12 -7.59
CA LEU A 5 -4.07 9.12 -7.79
C LEU A 5 -5.03 9.29 -6.60
N GLY A 6 -4.94 8.45 -5.55
CA GLY A 6 -5.90 8.45 -4.44
C GLY A 6 -5.59 9.43 -3.30
N GLY A 7 -4.31 9.72 -3.04
CA GLY A 7 -3.89 10.53 -1.88
C GLY A 7 -4.27 12.01 -2.00
N GLY A 8 -4.13 12.59 -3.19
CA GLY A 8 -4.39 14.01 -3.43
C GLY A 8 -5.86 14.41 -3.26
N SER A 9 -6.80 13.61 -3.77
CA SER A 9 -8.24 13.91 -3.64
C SER A 9 -8.76 13.80 -2.21
N ARG A 10 -8.15 12.94 -1.37
CA ARG A 10 -8.57 12.77 0.04
C ARG A 10 -8.14 13.95 0.91
N LEU A 11 -6.93 14.45 0.70
CA LEU A 11 -6.44 15.67 1.36
C LEU A 11 -7.23 16.90 0.92
N LEU A 12 -7.65 16.95 -0.35
CA LEU A 12 -8.51 18.03 -0.87
C LEU A 12 -9.88 18.04 -0.18
N LYS A 13 -10.57 16.88 -0.08
CA LYS A 13 -11.84 16.75 0.65
C LYS A 13 -11.72 17.12 2.12
N ALA A 14 -10.61 16.75 2.76
CA ALA A 14 -10.32 17.15 4.14
C ALA A 14 -10.14 18.68 4.27
N GLY A 15 -9.55 19.33 3.27
CA GLY A 15 -9.45 20.79 3.18
C GLY A 15 -10.80 21.49 3.03
N GLU A 16 -11.71 20.94 2.22
CA GLU A 16 -13.07 21.45 2.09
C GLU A 16 -13.87 21.32 3.40
N ALA A 17 -13.74 20.19 4.10
CA ALA A 17 -14.37 19.97 5.40
C ALA A 17 -13.84 20.93 6.49
N LEU A 18 -12.55 21.25 6.46
CA LEU A 18 -11.94 22.26 7.31
C LEU A 18 -12.45 23.67 6.99
N CYS A 19 -12.57 24.02 5.72
CA CYS A 19 -13.09 25.30 5.28
C CYS A 19 -14.53 25.54 5.78
N GLY A 20 -15.37 24.50 5.82
CA GLY A 20 -16.73 24.56 6.37
C GLY A 20 -16.83 24.78 7.89
N LEU A 21 -15.74 24.58 8.64
CA LEU A 21 -15.66 24.91 10.07
C LEU A 21 -15.16 26.33 10.33
N THR A 22 -14.38 26.86 9.39
CA THR A 22 -13.82 28.23 9.43
C THR A 22 -14.64 29.24 8.62
N GLY A 23 -15.64 28.78 7.86
CA GLY A 23 -16.48 29.59 6.97
C GLY A 23 -17.81 30.05 7.59
N GLU A 24 -18.56 30.84 6.82
CA GLU A 24 -19.78 31.55 7.24
C GLU A 24 -20.90 30.63 7.79
N GLU A 25 -20.85 29.31 7.61
CA GLU A 25 -21.87 28.38 8.12
C GLU A 25 -21.68 27.94 9.58
N GLY A 26 -20.56 28.32 10.23
CA GLY A 26 -20.34 28.12 11.67
C GLY A 26 -21.27 28.98 12.52
N VAL A 27 -22.52 28.55 12.70
CA VAL A 27 -23.58 29.23 13.49
C VAL A 27 -23.15 29.65 14.90
N GLY A 28 -22.13 29.02 15.49
CA GLY A 28 -21.57 29.41 16.79
C GLY A 28 -20.75 30.70 16.79
N TRP A 29 -20.08 31.04 15.69
CA TRP A 29 -19.22 32.23 15.60
C TRP A 29 -20.00 33.53 15.44
N ARG A 30 -21.21 33.45 14.88
CA ARG A 30 -22.06 34.63 14.63
C ARG A 30 -22.55 35.33 15.90
N HIS A 31 -22.65 34.62 17.03
CA HIS A 31 -23.08 35.21 18.31
C HIS A 31 -22.01 36.10 18.96
N ILE A 32 -20.78 36.11 18.40
CA ILE A 32 -19.59 36.71 19.01
C ILE A 32 -19.12 37.97 18.26
N HIS A 33 -19.77 38.34 17.14
CA HIS A 33 -19.49 39.61 16.47
C HIS A 33 -19.81 40.86 17.32
N GLY A 34 -20.37 40.70 18.52
CA GLY A 34 -20.55 41.77 19.51
C GLY A 34 -19.53 41.78 20.66
N HIS A 35 -18.60 40.82 20.76
CA HIS A 35 -17.66 40.75 21.88
C HIS A 35 -16.38 41.54 21.55
N PRO A 36 -15.90 42.46 22.42
CA PRO A 36 -14.71 43.30 22.18
C PRO A 36 -13.39 42.54 21.92
N LEU A 37 -13.40 41.20 22.06
CA LEU A 37 -12.27 40.32 21.86
C LEU A 37 -12.31 39.57 20.51
N VAL A 38 -13.35 39.77 19.68
CA VAL A 38 -13.48 39.14 18.36
C VAL A 38 -13.88 40.21 17.35
N LEU A 39 -12.88 40.85 16.74
CA LEU A 39 -13.10 41.86 15.71
C LEU A 39 -13.46 41.21 14.36
N PRO A 40 -14.24 41.92 13.50
CA PRO A 40 -14.67 41.41 12.21
C PRO A 40 -13.47 41.41 11.25
N GLY A 41 -12.96 40.22 10.94
CA GLY A 41 -11.80 40.06 10.06
C GLY A 41 -10.97 38.82 10.36
N PHE A 42 -11.61 37.69 10.67
CA PHE A 42 -10.93 36.43 11.05
C PHE A 42 -10.28 35.68 9.87
N CYS A 43 -9.70 36.45 8.94
CA CYS A 43 -8.67 36.01 8.02
C CYS A 43 -7.46 36.91 8.27
N LEU A 44 -6.37 36.28 8.70
CA LEU A 44 -5.05 36.82 9.03
C LEU A 44 -4.80 37.18 10.51
N LEU A 45 -3.54 37.00 10.87
CA LEU A 45 -2.84 37.34 12.11
C LEU A 45 -3.00 36.30 13.23
N GLY A 46 -1.91 35.70 13.71
CA GLY A 46 -0.92 36.45 14.48
C GLY A 46 -1.36 36.62 15.94
N ASP A 47 -2.65 36.49 16.23
CA ASP A 47 -3.22 36.89 17.51
C ASP A 47 -4.34 35.95 18.04
N ILE A 48 -4.15 34.63 17.96
CA ILE A 48 -4.35 33.84 19.21
C ILE A 48 -3.10 34.03 20.06
N ARG A 49 -2.73 35.28 20.28
CA ARG A 49 -1.96 35.68 21.43
C ARG A 49 -3.05 36.05 22.42
N VAL A 50 -3.33 35.10 23.30
CA VAL A 50 -4.13 35.33 24.48
C VAL A 50 -3.70 36.68 25.04
N SER A 51 -4.64 37.63 25.03
CA SER A 51 -4.57 38.97 25.60
C SER A 51 -3.22 39.29 26.28
N SER A 52 -2.47 40.21 25.68
CA SER A 52 -1.25 40.83 26.19
C SER A 52 0.07 40.12 25.85
N ALA A 53 0.91 40.83 25.11
CA ALA A 53 2.31 40.55 24.81
C ALA A 53 3.25 40.44 26.04
N LYS A 54 2.73 40.15 27.25
CA LYS A 54 3.51 39.93 28.47
C LYS A 54 3.84 38.46 28.77
N HIS A 55 3.20 37.47 28.10
CA HIS A 55 3.27 36.05 28.50
C HIS A 55 3.99 35.09 27.53
N SER A 56 4.65 35.59 26.48
CA SER A 56 5.23 34.72 25.43
C SER A 56 6.23 33.66 25.92
N ARG A 57 6.90 33.87 27.06
CA ARG A 57 7.85 32.88 27.61
C ARG A 57 7.16 31.70 28.32
N LEU A 58 6.01 31.93 28.95
CA LEU A 58 5.29 30.88 29.69
C LEU A 58 4.51 29.93 28.76
N TRP A 59 4.16 30.40 27.56
CA TRP A 59 3.45 29.59 26.58
C TRP A 59 4.31 28.43 26.08
N ASP A 60 5.58 28.69 25.77
CA ASP A 60 6.56 27.67 25.35
C ASP A 60 6.90 26.68 26.48
N GLU A 61 6.77 27.11 27.74
CA GLU A 61 6.99 26.26 28.92
C GLU A 61 5.78 25.36 29.23
N PHE A 62 4.57 25.76 28.83
CA PHE A 62 3.32 25.07 29.21
C PHE A 62 2.67 24.27 28.07
N ILE A 63 2.83 24.72 26.82
CA ILE A 63 2.30 24.07 25.62
C ILE A 63 3.45 23.39 24.87
N MET A 64 3.49 22.05 24.97
CA MET A 64 4.58 21.24 24.41
C MET A 64 4.67 21.28 22.88
N LYS A 65 3.53 21.45 22.20
CA LYS A 65 3.47 21.54 20.74
C LYS A 65 2.49 22.65 20.33
N PRO A 66 2.97 23.88 20.09
CA PRO A 66 2.21 24.95 19.46
C PRO A 66 1.53 24.47 18.16
N MET A 67 0.24 24.73 18.04
CA MET A 67 -0.49 24.51 16.79
C MET A 67 -1.61 25.52 16.65
N VAL A 68 -1.79 26.04 15.43
CA VAL A 68 -2.84 27.01 15.08
C VAL A 68 -3.35 26.72 13.66
N PHE A 69 -4.60 27.07 13.37
CA PHE A 69 -5.24 26.78 12.08
C PHE A 69 -4.49 27.37 10.87
N GLY A 70 -3.85 28.53 11.03
CA GLY A 70 -3.02 29.12 9.96
C GLY A 70 -1.85 28.21 9.56
N THR A 71 -1.20 27.56 10.54
CA THR A 71 -0.14 26.58 10.28
C THR A 71 -0.69 25.37 9.55
N ILE A 72 -1.80 24.81 10.02
CA ILE A 72 -2.46 23.65 9.40
C ILE A 72 -2.83 23.97 7.94
N LYS A 73 -3.47 25.11 7.69
CA LYS A 73 -3.83 25.57 6.33
C LYS A 73 -2.60 25.68 5.43
N ASN A 74 -1.55 26.36 5.89
CA ASN A 74 -0.32 26.53 5.11
C ASN A 74 0.35 25.18 4.80
N GLN A 75 0.34 24.26 5.76
CA GLN A 75 0.88 22.90 5.59
C GLN A 75 0.05 22.06 4.61
N MET A 76 -1.27 22.23 4.60
CA MET A 76 -2.16 21.58 3.63
C MET A 76 -2.00 22.13 2.21
N GLU A 77 -1.81 23.45 2.07
CA GLU A 77 -1.67 24.14 0.78
C GLU A 77 -0.23 24.08 0.21
N ALA A 78 0.72 23.54 0.97
CA ALA A 78 2.11 23.43 0.57
C ALA A 78 2.26 22.56 -0.69
N LYS A 79 2.90 23.13 -1.72
CA LYS A 79 3.04 22.51 -3.05
C LYS A 79 3.87 21.24 -3.09
N ASP A 80 4.73 21.03 -2.10
CA ASP A 80 5.57 19.84 -1.98
C ASP A 80 4.80 18.64 -1.40
N GLY A 81 3.62 18.86 -0.81
CA GLY A 81 2.74 17.80 -0.29
C GLY A 81 3.36 16.99 0.86
N ASN A 82 4.43 17.49 1.48
CA ASN A 82 5.23 16.71 2.43
C ASN A 82 4.78 16.82 3.89
N TRP A 83 3.90 17.77 4.22
CA TRP A 83 3.53 18.03 5.60
C TRP A 83 2.55 17.03 6.18
N TYR A 84 1.55 16.64 5.39
CA TYR A 84 0.54 15.67 5.80
C TYR A 84 0.49 14.50 4.84
N LYS A 85 0.81 13.31 5.36
CA LYS A 85 0.80 12.06 4.58
C LYS A 85 -0.60 11.49 4.44
N ASN A 86 -1.48 11.82 5.38
CA ASN A 86 -2.84 11.33 5.43
C ASN A 86 -3.73 12.28 6.24
N VAL A 87 -5.05 12.13 6.08
CA VAL A 87 -6.07 12.96 6.74
C VAL A 87 -6.05 12.84 8.27
N ARG A 88 -5.53 11.75 8.83
CA ARG A 88 -5.47 11.53 10.29
C ARG A 88 -4.46 12.46 10.96
N GLU A 89 -3.40 12.85 10.25
CA GLU A 89 -2.42 13.82 10.74
C GLU A 89 -3.03 15.23 10.83
N ILE A 90 -3.83 15.63 9.84
CA ILE A 90 -4.59 16.89 9.88
C ILE A 90 -5.59 16.86 11.04
N TYR A 91 -6.33 15.76 11.19
CA TYR A 91 -7.27 15.57 12.30
C TYR A 91 -6.58 15.74 13.66
N ALA A 92 -5.41 15.13 13.84
CA ALA A 92 -4.64 15.23 15.07
C ALA A 92 -4.21 16.68 15.38
N ASP A 93 -3.73 17.42 14.38
CA ASP A 93 -3.30 18.81 14.58
C ASP A 93 -4.48 19.74 14.85
N VAL A 94 -5.65 19.53 14.25
CA VAL A 94 -6.86 20.32 14.57
C VAL A 94 -7.30 20.10 16.02
N ARG A 95 -7.32 18.84 16.49
CA ARG A 95 -7.61 18.55 17.91
C ARG A 95 -6.57 19.17 18.83
N LEU A 96 -5.32 19.22 18.39
CA LEU A 96 -4.25 19.85 19.15
C LEU A 96 -4.49 21.35 19.33
N VAL A 97 -5.02 22.06 18.34
CA VAL A 97 -5.41 23.48 18.49
C VAL A 97 -6.43 23.65 19.62
N PHE A 98 -7.50 22.86 19.62
CA PHE A 98 -8.55 22.97 20.64
C PHE A 98 -8.08 22.52 22.02
N THR A 99 -7.31 21.44 22.11
CA THR A 99 -6.78 20.94 23.40
C THR A 99 -5.74 21.88 24.00
N ASN A 100 -4.89 22.52 23.18
CA ASN A 100 -3.99 23.56 23.64
C ASN A 100 -4.75 24.78 24.17
N ALA A 101 -5.83 25.19 23.48
CA ALA A 101 -6.69 26.28 23.94
C ALA A 101 -7.36 25.94 25.27
N MET A 102 -7.94 24.75 25.42
CA MET A 102 -8.53 24.31 26.69
C MET A 102 -7.50 24.15 27.81
N LYS A 103 -6.27 23.72 27.49
CA LYS A 103 -5.21 23.54 28.48
C LYS A 103 -4.72 24.88 29.02
N TYR A 104 -4.53 25.86 28.14
CA TYR A 104 -3.97 27.17 28.51
C TYR A 104 -4.97 28.06 29.23
N ASN A 105 -6.26 27.93 28.93
CA ASN A 105 -7.31 28.78 29.48
C ASN A 105 -8.10 28.07 30.58
N ASP A 106 -8.52 28.82 31.59
CA ASP A 106 -9.36 28.34 32.69
C ASP A 106 -10.66 27.72 32.17
N ASP A 107 -11.18 26.69 32.84
CA ASP A 107 -12.33 25.92 32.37
C ASP A 107 -13.64 26.72 32.35
N GLN A 108 -13.72 27.80 33.11
CA GLN A 108 -14.84 28.74 33.12
C GLN A 108 -14.68 29.87 32.09
N SER A 109 -13.53 29.95 31.41
CA SER A 109 -13.30 30.98 30.40
C SER A 109 -14.10 30.70 29.13
N ASP A 110 -14.59 31.76 28.49
CA ASP A 110 -15.30 31.65 27.21
C ASP A 110 -14.46 30.91 26.16
N VAL A 111 -13.14 31.12 26.17
CA VAL A 111 -12.20 30.46 25.24
C VAL A 111 -12.20 28.94 25.43
N HIS A 112 -12.17 28.46 26.68
CA HIS A 112 -12.22 27.04 26.98
C HIS A 112 -13.56 26.42 26.55
N VAL A 113 -14.68 27.07 26.92
CA VAL A 113 -16.02 26.59 26.58
C VAL A 113 -16.21 26.53 25.06
N MET A 114 -15.80 27.56 24.33
CA MET A 114 -15.85 27.57 22.87
C MET A 114 -14.96 26.49 22.23
N ALA A 115 -13.73 26.33 22.72
CA ALA A 115 -12.81 25.31 22.19
C ALA A 115 -13.39 23.90 22.35
N LYS A 116 -14.07 23.62 23.48
CA LYS A 116 -14.77 22.36 23.73
C LYS A 116 -15.92 22.14 22.74
N SER A 117 -16.82 23.12 22.60
CA SER A 117 -17.96 23.00 21.68
C SER A 117 -17.54 22.89 20.20
N LEU A 118 -16.49 23.60 19.80
CA LEU A 118 -15.96 23.51 18.43
C LEU A 118 -15.28 22.17 18.16
N LEU A 119 -14.59 21.60 19.16
CA LEU A 119 -14.02 20.26 19.06
C LEU A 119 -15.12 19.19 18.88
N GLU A 120 -16.21 19.28 19.65
CA GLU A 120 -17.36 18.36 19.52
C GLU A 120 -17.97 18.43 18.11
N ASN A 121 -18.24 19.63 17.60
CA ASN A 121 -18.76 19.84 16.24
C ASN A 121 -17.78 19.37 15.15
N PHE A 122 -16.47 19.54 15.39
CA PHE A 122 -15.43 19.04 14.48
C PHE A 122 -15.45 17.51 14.42
N GLU A 123 -15.47 16.84 15.59
CA GLU A 123 -15.46 15.38 15.67
C GLU A 123 -16.71 14.76 15.05
N GLU A 124 -17.89 15.37 15.24
CA GLU A 124 -19.15 14.92 14.61
C GLU A 124 -19.03 14.83 13.08
N LYS A 125 -18.38 15.81 12.45
CA LYS A 125 -18.20 15.83 10.98
C LYS A 125 -17.02 14.97 10.52
N TRP A 126 -15.96 14.89 11.31
CA TRP A 126 -14.71 14.25 10.90
C TRP A 126 -14.67 12.75 11.15
N LEU A 127 -15.31 12.24 12.20
CA LEU A 127 -15.30 10.80 12.51
C LEU A 127 -15.90 9.95 11.37
N PRO A 128 -17.06 10.32 10.75
CA PRO A 128 -17.58 9.61 9.60
C PRO A 128 -16.63 9.62 8.40
N LEU A 129 -15.99 10.76 8.11
CA LEU A 129 -15.01 10.88 7.03
C LEU A 129 -13.79 9.97 7.28
N LEU A 130 -13.30 9.88 8.52
CA LEU A 130 -12.18 9.01 8.86
C LEU A 130 -12.53 7.52 8.72
N ALA A 131 -13.78 7.14 8.97
CA ALA A 131 -14.29 5.80 8.74
C ALA A 131 -14.36 5.48 7.24
N GLU A 132 -14.94 6.37 6.42
CA GLU A 132 -15.00 6.21 4.96
C GLU A 132 -13.60 6.05 4.35
N VAL A 133 -12.64 6.87 4.79
CA VAL A 133 -11.24 6.76 4.34
C VAL A 133 -10.63 5.40 4.71
N ALA A 134 -10.91 4.88 5.91
CA ALA A 134 -10.39 3.58 6.34
C ALA A 134 -11.00 2.41 5.56
N GLU A 135 -12.30 2.46 5.29
CA GLU A 135 -12.99 1.45 4.48
C GLU A 135 -12.45 1.41 3.05
N GLU A 136 -12.26 2.58 2.43
CA GLU A 136 -11.71 2.68 1.08
C GLU A 136 -10.25 2.18 1.02
N GLU A 137 -9.42 2.49 2.03
CA GLU A 137 -8.06 1.95 2.14
C GLU A 137 -8.06 0.42 2.24
N ALA A 138 -9.00 -0.15 3.01
CA ALA A 138 -9.16 -1.59 3.13
C ALA A 138 -9.59 -2.23 1.81
N ARG A 139 -10.52 -1.59 1.08
CA ARG A 139 -10.99 -2.05 -0.23
C ARG A 139 -9.84 -2.11 -1.24
N GLN A 140 -9.05 -1.05 -1.33
CA GLN A 140 -7.90 -0.98 -2.24
C GLN A 140 -6.87 -2.07 -1.93
N LYS A 141 -6.54 -2.26 -0.65
CA LYS A 141 -5.61 -3.32 -0.23
C LYS A 141 -6.13 -4.72 -0.60
N ASN A 142 -7.43 -4.95 -0.49
CA ASN A 142 -8.04 -6.21 -0.87
C ASN A 142 -8.00 -6.44 -2.40
N GLU A 143 -8.31 -5.41 -3.19
CA GLU A 143 -8.23 -5.47 -4.66
C GLU A 143 -6.79 -5.73 -5.14
N GLU A 144 -5.79 -5.09 -4.53
CA GLU A 144 -4.38 -5.35 -4.80
C GLU A 144 -3.98 -6.78 -4.43
N ALA A 145 -4.38 -7.26 -3.25
CA ALA A 145 -4.12 -8.63 -2.82
C ALA A 145 -4.77 -9.66 -3.76
N GLN A 146 -5.99 -9.41 -4.22
CA GLN A 146 -6.68 -10.27 -5.18
C GLN A 146 -5.96 -10.28 -6.53
N THR A 147 -5.50 -9.13 -7.00
CA THR A 147 -4.73 -9.01 -8.25
C THR A 147 -3.43 -9.78 -8.17
N LEU A 148 -2.71 -9.66 -7.05
CA LEU A 148 -1.49 -10.43 -6.77
C LEU A 148 -1.77 -11.95 -6.71
N ALA A 149 -2.86 -12.36 -6.07
CA ALA A 149 -3.28 -13.75 -6.00
C ALA A 149 -3.63 -14.32 -7.38
N ASN A 150 -4.37 -13.57 -8.19
CA ASN A 150 -4.72 -13.94 -9.56
C ASN A 150 -3.47 -14.10 -10.43
N MET A 151 -2.52 -13.16 -10.36
CA MET A 151 -1.23 -13.27 -11.06
C MET A 151 -0.44 -14.49 -10.59
N ARG A 152 -0.41 -14.76 -9.29
CA ARG A 152 0.27 -15.95 -8.73
C ARG A 152 -0.37 -17.24 -9.22
N ASN A 153 -1.69 -17.31 -9.28
CA ASN A 153 -2.42 -18.48 -9.75
C ASN A 153 -2.20 -18.70 -11.25
N SER A 154 -2.25 -17.65 -12.06
CA SER A 154 -1.92 -17.70 -13.49
C SER A 154 -0.49 -18.23 -13.70
N ARG A 155 0.48 -17.72 -12.94
CA ARG A 155 1.87 -18.19 -13.01
C ARG A 155 2.00 -19.67 -12.62
N LYS A 156 1.32 -20.11 -11.56
CA LYS A 156 1.28 -21.53 -11.16
C LYS A 156 0.71 -22.41 -12.27
N ALA A 157 -0.38 -21.98 -12.92
CA ALA A 157 -0.97 -22.72 -14.03
C ALA A 157 -0.01 -22.82 -15.23
N ALA A 158 0.70 -21.74 -15.55
CA ALA A 158 1.74 -21.75 -16.59
C ALA A 158 2.87 -22.73 -16.25
N TYR A 159 3.37 -22.73 -15.01
CA TYR A 159 4.37 -23.69 -14.57
C TYR A 159 3.88 -25.15 -14.63
N SER A 160 2.64 -25.40 -14.22
CA SER A 160 2.06 -26.73 -14.30
C SER A 160 1.95 -27.24 -15.74
N LYS A 161 1.65 -26.35 -16.69
CA LYS A 161 1.62 -26.69 -18.11
C LYS A 161 3.00 -27.12 -18.61
N ILE A 162 4.02 -26.32 -18.31
CA ILE A 162 5.41 -26.61 -18.69
C ILE A 162 5.85 -27.94 -18.08
N ALA A 163 5.60 -28.17 -16.79
CA ALA A 163 5.99 -29.41 -16.12
C ALA A 163 5.40 -30.66 -16.79
N ARG A 164 4.13 -30.58 -17.20
CA ARG A 164 3.46 -31.68 -17.94
C ARG A 164 4.12 -31.90 -19.30
N GLU A 165 4.41 -30.84 -20.05
CA GLU A 165 5.05 -30.93 -21.36
C GLU A 165 6.45 -31.57 -21.25
N THR A 166 7.25 -31.13 -20.28
CA THR A 166 8.57 -31.72 -20.02
C THR A 166 8.50 -33.19 -19.61
N TYR A 167 7.47 -33.59 -18.85
CA TYR A 167 7.29 -34.99 -18.46
C TYR A 167 6.95 -35.86 -19.67
N ASN A 168 6.07 -35.37 -20.56
CA ASN A 168 5.73 -36.08 -21.78
C ASN A 168 6.94 -36.25 -22.71
N GLU A 169 7.77 -35.21 -22.86
CA GLU A 169 9.02 -35.30 -23.64
C GLU A 169 10.00 -36.33 -23.06
N LEU A 170 10.08 -36.40 -21.72
CA LEU A 170 10.93 -37.39 -21.03
C LEU A 170 10.45 -38.82 -21.29
N ASP A 171 9.14 -39.07 -21.25
CA ASP A 171 8.55 -40.38 -21.49
C ASP A 171 8.78 -40.87 -22.94
N GLU A 172 8.65 -39.95 -23.90
CA GLU A 172 8.93 -40.22 -25.31
C GLU A 172 10.41 -40.60 -25.52
N LEU A 173 11.33 -39.82 -24.94
CA LEU A 173 12.77 -40.12 -24.99
C LEU A 173 13.09 -41.47 -24.36
N ASN A 174 12.42 -41.81 -23.26
CA ASN A 174 12.61 -43.10 -22.59
C ASN A 174 12.14 -44.27 -23.45
N SER A 175 11.00 -44.13 -24.14
CA SER A 175 10.48 -45.14 -25.07
C SER A 175 11.45 -45.38 -26.24
N GLN A 176 11.97 -44.30 -26.83
CA GLN A 176 12.96 -44.39 -27.92
C GLN A 176 14.27 -45.06 -27.46
N LEU A 177 14.72 -44.80 -26.23
CA LEU A 177 15.90 -45.45 -25.67
C LEU A 177 15.70 -46.96 -25.52
N GLU A 178 14.53 -47.41 -25.07
CA GLU A 178 14.22 -48.82 -24.94
C GLU A 178 14.13 -49.53 -26.30
N GLU A 179 13.58 -48.88 -27.32
CA GLU A 179 13.58 -49.42 -28.69
C GLU A 179 15.01 -49.59 -29.24
N LEU A 180 15.86 -48.58 -29.06
CA LEU A 180 17.26 -48.65 -29.47
C LEU A 180 18.01 -49.76 -28.72
N ARG A 181 17.78 -49.90 -27.41
CA ARG A 181 18.35 -50.99 -26.60
C ARG A 181 17.93 -52.36 -27.16
N ALA A 182 16.64 -52.55 -27.44
CA ALA A 182 16.14 -53.79 -28.01
C ALA A 182 16.76 -54.09 -29.39
N MET A 183 16.90 -53.06 -30.24
CA MET A 183 17.52 -53.18 -31.56
C MET A 183 18.99 -53.61 -31.46
N VAL A 184 19.77 -52.99 -30.56
CA VAL A 184 21.17 -53.34 -30.34
C VAL A 184 21.29 -54.77 -29.84
N ILE A 185 20.48 -55.17 -28.85
CA ILE A 185 20.46 -56.55 -28.34
C ILE A 185 20.16 -57.54 -29.46
N LYS A 186 19.16 -57.26 -30.30
CA LYS A 186 18.81 -58.09 -31.45
C LYS A 186 19.97 -58.22 -32.43
N LYS A 187 20.61 -57.10 -32.80
CA LYS A 187 21.78 -57.11 -33.70
C LYS A 187 22.95 -57.91 -33.12
N CYS A 188 23.24 -57.74 -31.83
CA CYS A 188 24.29 -58.51 -31.15
C CYS A 188 23.99 -60.02 -31.18
N ARG A 189 22.74 -60.43 -30.92
CA ARG A 189 22.32 -61.84 -31.01
C ARG A 189 22.48 -62.40 -32.43
N CYS A 190 22.07 -61.66 -33.46
CA CYS A 190 22.23 -62.07 -34.86
C CYS A 190 23.71 -62.23 -35.25
N ARG A 191 24.58 -61.32 -34.78
CA ARG A 191 26.03 -61.42 -35.01
C ARG A 191 26.62 -62.66 -34.35
N GLN A 192 26.31 -62.90 -33.08
CA GLN A 192 26.79 -64.08 -32.35
C GLN A 192 26.30 -65.39 -32.98
N ALA A 193 25.07 -65.43 -33.51
CA ALA A 193 24.55 -66.61 -34.21
C ALA A 193 25.28 -66.90 -35.53
N LEU A 194 25.73 -65.86 -36.24
CA LEU A 194 26.54 -66.00 -37.46
C LEU A 194 27.98 -66.45 -37.14
N GLU A 195 28.57 -65.93 -36.06
CA GLU A 195 29.91 -66.28 -35.61
C GLU A 195 30.00 -67.69 -35.00
N ASN A 196 28.91 -68.20 -34.41
CA ASN A 196 28.86 -69.51 -33.74
C ASN A 196 28.35 -70.66 -34.63
N GLN A 197 28.25 -70.51 -35.96
CA GLN A 197 27.99 -71.65 -36.83
C GLN A 197 29.25 -72.52 -36.98
N PRO A 198 29.29 -73.76 -36.44
CA PRO A 198 30.48 -74.62 -36.47
C PRO A 198 30.86 -75.02 -37.90
N ASP A 199 29.88 -75.06 -38.79
CA ASP A 199 30.03 -75.57 -40.15
C ASP A 199 30.83 -74.62 -41.05
N LEU A 200 30.78 -73.30 -40.83
CA LEU A 200 31.55 -72.35 -41.65
C LEU A 200 33.04 -72.33 -41.27
N ILE A 201 33.34 -72.41 -39.96
CA ILE A 201 34.72 -72.49 -39.47
C ILE A 201 35.32 -73.86 -39.82
N SER A 202 34.55 -74.94 -39.66
CA SER A 202 34.92 -76.30 -40.09
C SER A 202 35.17 -76.37 -41.61
N PHE A 203 34.28 -75.81 -42.43
CA PHE A 203 34.38 -75.80 -43.90
C PHE A 203 35.55 -74.95 -44.40
N LEU A 204 35.84 -73.81 -43.78
CA LEU A 204 37.02 -72.99 -44.13
C LEU A 204 38.33 -73.65 -43.66
N ALA A 205 38.34 -74.31 -42.50
CA ALA A 205 39.50 -75.05 -42.01
C ALA A 205 39.80 -76.30 -42.86
N THR A 206 38.77 -77.02 -43.34
CA THR A 206 38.96 -78.16 -44.24
C THR A 206 39.39 -77.75 -45.64
N ASN A 207 38.87 -76.64 -46.19
CA ASN A 207 39.27 -76.18 -47.53
C ASN A 207 40.63 -75.47 -47.55
N SER A 208 41.09 -74.89 -46.44
CA SER A 208 42.44 -74.30 -46.37
C SER A 208 43.55 -75.37 -46.33
N LEU A 209 43.23 -76.61 -45.93
CA LEU A 209 44.13 -77.76 -46.00
C LEU A 209 44.20 -78.40 -47.42
N VAL A 210 43.35 -77.99 -48.36
CA VAL A 210 43.29 -78.53 -49.73
C VAL A 210 44.13 -77.70 -50.73
N ILE A 211 44.66 -76.54 -50.33
CA ILE A 211 45.48 -75.66 -51.19
C ILE A 211 46.96 -75.60 -50.71
N LYS A 212 47.54 -76.74 -50.33
CA LYS A 212 49.00 -76.88 -50.13
C LYS A 212 49.55 -78.04 -50.92
#